data_AF-A0A536XUN6-F1
#
_entry.id   AF-A0A536XUN6-F1
#
_cell.length_a   1.000
_cell.length_b   1.000
_cell.length_c   1.000
_cell.angle_alpha   90.00
_cell.angle_beta   90.00
_cell.angle_gamma   90.00
#
_symmetry.space_group_name_H-M   'P 1'
#
loop_
_entity.id
_entity.type
_entity.pdbx_description
1 polymer ?
#
loop_
_entity_poly.entity_id
_entity_poly.type
_entity_poly.pdbx_seq_one_letter_code
_entity_poly.pdbx_strand_id
1 'polypeptide(L)' 'MLGMQDAELLQKLKQVEENAWLLFSELPPSGARTRALHVFLDAKDLKARLERLAPLLDQPGHR' A
#
# COMPACT_ATOMS: atom_id res chain seq x y z
N MET A 1 12.76 -16.52 -4.92
CA MET A 1 11.88 -16.39 -3.74
C MET A 1 11.44 -14.95 -3.45
N LEU A 2 12.02 -13.91 -4.07
CA LEU A 2 11.62 -12.50 -3.88
C LEU A 2 10.16 -12.19 -4.31
N GLY A 3 9.67 -12.75 -5.42
CA GLY A 3 8.30 -12.46 -5.90
C GLY A 3 7.14 -12.87 -4.98
N MET A 4 7.33 -13.83 -4.07
CA MET A 4 6.27 -14.22 -3.11
C MET A 4 6.10 -13.20 -1.98
N GLN A 5 7.21 -12.62 -1.49
CA GLN A 5 7.16 -11.60 -0.43
C GLN A 5 6.59 -10.28 -0.96
N ASP A 6 6.92 -9.91 -2.20
CA ASP A 6 6.39 -8.70 -2.84
C ASP A 6 4.87 -8.82 -3.09
N ALA A 7 4.41 -9.99 -3.53
CA ALA A 7 2.98 -10.26 -3.70
C ALA A 7 2.21 -10.20 -2.37
N GLU A 8 2.77 -10.78 -1.30
CA GLU A 8 2.18 -10.72 0.04
C GLU A 8 2.14 -9.28 0.58
N LEU A 9 3.23 -8.53 0.41
CA LEU A 9 3.28 -7.11 0.79
C LEU A 9 2.26 -6.28 0.01
N LEU A 10 2.14 -6.52 -1.30
CA LEU A 10 1.17 -5.82 -2.14
C LEU A 10 -0.27 -6.10 -1.67
N GLN A 11 -0.59 -7.33 -1.31
CA GLN A 11 -1.90 -7.68 -0.75
C GLN A 11 -2.16 -6.97 0.58
N LYS A 12 -1.16 -6.92 1.48
CA LYS A 12 -1.28 -6.19 2.75
C LYS A 12 -1.50 -4.69 2.52
N LEU A 13 -0.80 -4.09 1.56
CA LEU A 13 -0.96 -2.68 1.21
C LEU A 13 -2.35 -2.39 0.65
N LYS A 14 -2.91 -3.27 -0.19
CA LYS A 14 -4.31 -3.16 -0.66
C LYS A 14 -5.30 -3.16 0.50
N GLN A 15 -5.14 -4.09 1.45
CA GLN A 15 -6.02 -4.15 2.63
C GLN A 15 -5.92 -2.89 3.50
N VAL A 16 -4.71 -2.37 3.71
CA VAL A 16 -4.50 -1.13 4.48
C VAL A 16 -5.13 0.06 3.78
N GLU A 17 -4.97 0.18 2.46
CA GLU A 17 -5.58 1.25 1.67
C GLU A 17 -7.11 1.23 1.77
N GLU A 18 -7.74 0.06 1.60
CA GLU A 18 -9.19 -0.12 1.71
C GLU A 18 -9.70 0.23 3.12
N ASN A 19 -9.05 -0.28 4.16
CA ASN A 19 -9.44 -0.03 5.55
C ASN A 19 -9.28 1.44 5.94
N ALA A 20 -8.18 2.07 5.52
CA ALA A 20 -7.91 3.48 5.80
C ALA A 20 -8.91 4.40 5.09
N TRP A 21 -9.29 4.06 3.85
CA TRP A 21 -10.32 4.78 3.11
C TRP A 21 -11.69 4.67 3.79
N LEU A 22 -12.07 3.47 4.24
CA LEU A 22 -13.30 3.24 4.99
C LEU A 22 -13.33 4.11 6.26
N LEU A 23 -12.27 4.04 7.08
CA LEU A 23 -12.16 4.85 8.30
C LEU A 23 -12.21 6.36 8.03
N PHE A 24 -11.53 6.85 6.99
CA PHE A 24 -11.59 8.26 6.62
C PHE A 24 -13.00 8.71 6.22
N SER A 25 -13.75 7.83 5.57
CA SER A 25 -15.10 8.09 5.06
C SER A 25 -16.15 8.08 6.17
N GLU A 26 -15.99 7.21 7.17
CA GLU A 26 -16.97 7.02 8.24
C GLU A 26 -16.70 7.86 9.49
N LEU A 27 -15.44 8.19 9.79
CA LEU A 27 -15.11 8.94 10.98
C LEU A 27 -15.58 10.40 10.88
N PRO A 28 -16.12 10.98 11.97
CA PRO A 28 -16.40 12.40 12.02
C PRO A 28 -15.10 13.23 11.98
N PRO A 29 -15.18 14.55 11.69
CA PRO A 29 -14.03 15.45 11.70
C PRO A 29 -13.24 15.34 13.00
N SER A 30 -12.03 14.77 12.91
CA SER A 30 -11.20 14.46 14.06
C SER A 30 -9.75 14.24 13.64
N GLY A 31 -8.84 14.24 14.62
CA GLY A 31 -7.44 13.85 14.37
C GLY A 31 -7.32 12.39 13.88
N ALA A 32 -8.22 11.50 14.29
CA ALA A 32 -8.25 10.13 13.81
C ALA A 32 -8.62 10.05 12.33
N ARG A 33 -9.62 10.83 11.88
CA ARG A 33 -9.97 10.95 10.46
C ARG A 33 -8.80 11.44 9.62
N THR A 34 -8.10 12.46 10.09
CA THR A 34 -6.91 13.00 9.39
C THR A 34 -5.80 11.96 9.27
N ARG A 35 -5.55 11.18 10.33
CA ARG A 35 -4.58 10.08 10.28
C ARG A 35 -5.00 8.98 9.31
N ALA A 36 -6.29 8.63 9.25
CA ALA A 36 -6.80 7.66 8.28
C ALA A 36 -6.53 8.12 6.84
N LEU A 37 -6.69 9.42 6.54
CA LEU A 37 -6.33 9.98 5.24
C LEU A 37 -4.83 9.83 4.93
N HIS A 38 -3.95 10.15 5.88
CA HIS A 38 -2.50 9.99 5.67
C HIS A 38 -2.11 8.52 5.44
N VAL A 39 -2.63 7.60 6.24
CA VAL A 39 -2.37 6.16 6.04
C VAL A 39 -2.86 5.68 4.68
N PHE A 40 -4.04 6.14 4.23
CA PHE A 40 -4.53 5.84 2.89
C PHE A 40 -3.57 6.34 1.79
N LEU A 41 -3.12 7.59 1.89
CA LEU A 41 -2.20 8.19 0.93
C LEU A 41 -0.84 7.47 0.90
N ASP A 42 -0.28 7.16 2.06
CA ASP A 42 0.99 6.45 2.18
C ASP A 42 0.90 5.02 1.62
N ALA A 43 -0.17 4.28 1.95
CA ALA A 43 -0.40 2.94 1.43
C ALA A 43 -0.56 2.95 -0.09
N LYS A 44 -1.30 3.92 -0.64
CA LYS A 44 -1.50 4.08 -2.08
C LYS A 44 -0.18 4.39 -2.81
N ASP A 45 0.64 5.30 -2.29
CA ASP A 45 1.95 5.62 -2.88
C ASP A 45 2.89 4.41 -2.84
N LEU A 46 3.01 3.78 -1.67
CA LEU A 46 3.89 2.62 -1.50
C LEU A 46 3.47 1.44 -2.38
N LYS A 47 2.16 1.19 -2.50
CA LYS A 47 1.62 0.18 -3.43
C LYS A 47 2.00 0.49 -4.88
N ALA A 48 1.78 1.73 -5.34
CA ALA A 48 2.11 2.15 -6.69
C ALA A 48 3.62 2.11 -6.98
N ARG A 49 4.47 2.34 -5.97
CA ARG A 49 5.92 2.18 -6.10
C ARG A 49 6.30 0.70 -6.21
N LEU A 50 5.70 -0.17 -5.40
CA LEU A 50 5.95 -1.60 -5.44
C LEU A 50 5.50 -2.22 -6.77
N GLU A 51 4.33 -1.85 -7.28
CA GLU A 51 3.82 -2.31 -8.59
C GLU A 51 4.72 -1.88 -9.75
N ARG A 52 5.35 -0.70 -9.65
CA ARG A 52 6.35 -0.23 -10.64
C ARG A 52 7.68 -0.96 -10.54
N LEU A 53 8.09 -1.35 -9.34
CA LEU A 53 9.38 -2.01 -9.10
C LEU A 53 9.31 -3.52 -9.33
N ALA A 54 8.16 -4.16 -9.10
CA ALA A 54 8.02 -5.62 -9.23
C ALA A 54 8.49 -6.16 -10.61
N PRO A 55 8.17 -5.53 -11.76
CA PRO A 55 8.69 -5.97 -13.06
C PRO A 55 10.21 -5.80 -13.24
N LEU A 56 10.85 -4.89 -12.48
CA LEU A 56 12.29 -4.63 -12.55
C LEU A 56 13.09 -5.60 -11.67
N LEU A 57 12.50 -6.03 -10.55
CA LEU A 57 13.09 -6.98 -9.60
C LEU A 57 13.00 -8.44 -10.08
N ASP A 58 12.06 -8.74 -10.98
CA ASP A 58 11.87 -10.07 -11.55
C ASP A 58 12.77 -10.34 -12.78
N GLN A 59 13.65 -9.40 -13.15
CA GLN A 59 14.59 -9.61 -14.26
C GLN A 59 15.81 -10.44 -13.82
N PRO A 60 16.23 -11.45 -14.62
CA PRO A 60 17.30 -12.38 -14.26
C PRO A 60 18.72 -11.78 -14.21
N GLY A 61 18.89 -10.47 -14.43
CA GLY A 61 20.19 -9.79 -14.54
C GLY A 61 20.59 -8.86 -13.39
N HIS A 62 19.78 -8.73 -12.33
CA HIS A 62 20.05 -7.81 -11.21
C HIS A 62 20.47 -8.50 -9.90
N ARG A 63 21.09 -9.68 -10.00
CA ARG A 63 21.74 -10.33 -8.84
C ARG A 63 23.15 -9.81 -8.59
#